data_AF-A0A9X9WYD1-F1
#
_entry.id   AF-A0A9X9WYD1-F1
#
_cell.length_a   1.000
_cell.length_b   1.000
_cell.length_c   1.000
_cell.angle_alpha   90.00
_cell.angle_beta   90.00
_cell.angle_gamma   90.00
#
_symmetry.space_group_name_H-M   'P 1'
#
loop_
_entity.id
_entity.type
_entity.pdbx_description
1 polymer ?
#
loop_
_entity_poly.entity_id
_entity_poly.type
_entity_poly.pdbx_seq_one_letter_code
_entity_poly.pdbx_strand_id
1 'polypeptide(L)'
;MRYRRAAILLLGLALTACSDDLTETRPAEGGGERSLSRAELRWCMFNDIRIEAARADMRSAKQGQIQAFNAAVTEWNASCRRYRYSRSDRDAVQRQIDARRAELEAEGKARFAVREAG
;
A
#
# COMPACT_ATOMS: atom_id res chain seq x y z
N MET A 1 -38.09 -2.59 -53.03
CA MET A 1 -36.68 -2.18 -52.81
C MET A 1 -36.36 -2.44 -51.33
N ARG A 2 -35.76 -3.57 -50.95
CA ARG A 2 -34.31 -3.81 -50.68
C ARG A 2 -33.59 -2.72 -49.86
N TYR A 3 -33.51 -3.00 -48.55
CA TYR A 3 -32.43 -2.79 -47.57
C TYR A 3 -31.70 -1.45 -47.44
N ARG A 4 -31.54 -0.98 -46.19
CA ARG A 4 -30.21 -0.96 -45.55
C ARG A 4 -30.34 -0.99 -44.02
N ARG A 5 -29.84 -2.07 -43.43
CA ARG A 5 -29.61 -2.24 -41.98
C ARG A 5 -28.53 -1.23 -41.56
N ALA A 6 -28.85 -0.34 -40.62
CA ALA A 6 -27.85 0.48 -39.97
C ALA A 6 -27.06 -0.39 -38.99
N ALA A 7 -25.81 -0.70 -39.34
CA ALA A 7 -24.86 -1.30 -38.41
C ALA A 7 -24.45 -0.22 -37.41
N ILE A 8 -24.98 -0.31 -36.19
CA ILE A 8 -24.50 0.49 -35.06
C ILE A 8 -23.10 -0.02 -34.73
N LEU A 9 -22.09 0.75 -35.14
CA LEU A 9 -20.71 0.57 -34.69
C LEU A 9 -20.67 0.85 -33.19
N LEU A 10 -20.63 -0.21 -32.39
CA LEU A 10 -20.26 -0.15 -30.98
C LEU A 10 -18.78 0.26 -30.92
N LEU A 11 -18.53 1.57 -30.76
CA LEU A 11 -17.23 2.06 -30.31
C LEU A 11 -17.08 1.63 -28.84
N GLY A 12 -16.55 0.42 -28.64
CA GLY A 12 -16.05 -0.01 -27.35
C GLY A 12 -14.82 0.82 -27.01
N LEU A 13 -15.00 1.93 -26.28
CA LEU A 13 -13.92 2.49 -25.48
C LEU A 13 -13.58 1.45 -24.42
N ALA A 14 -12.61 0.59 -24.72
CA ALA A 14 -11.87 -0.09 -23.69
C ALA A 14 -11.17 1.00 -22.89
N LEU A 15 -11.77 1.37 -21.76
CA LEU A 15 -11.03 1.94 -20.64
C LEU A 15 -10.00 0.87 -20.27
N THR A 16 -8.82 0.94 -20.87
CA THR A 16 -7.63 0.42 -20.23
C THR A 16 -7.50 1.26 -18.97
N ALA A 17 -8.15 0.82 -17.89
CA ALA A 17 -7.74 1.24 -16.57
C ALA A 17 -6.24 0.97 -16.54
N CYS A 18 -5.43 2.03 -16.45
CA CYS A 18 -4.01 1.86 -16.16
C CYS A 18 -3.97 0.92 -14.96
N SER A 19 -3.44 -0.28 -15.16
CA SER A 19 -3.14 -1.16 -14.05
C SER A 19 -2.15 -0.39 -13.19
N ASP A 20 -2.64 0.22 -12.11
CA ASP A 20 -1.78 0.68 -11.04
C ASP A 20 -1.19 -0.61 -10.47
N ASP A 21 -0.01 -1.00 -10.93
CA ASP A 21 0.76 -2.03 -10.26
C ASP A 21 0.91 -1.59 -8.79
N LEU A 22 0.30 -2.35 -7.89
CA LEU A 22 0.32 -2.14 -6.44
C LEU A 22 1.26 -3.13 -5.73
N THR A 23 2.08 -3.90 -6.46
CA THR A 23 2.97 -4.94 -5.92
C THR A 23 3.95 -4.43 -4.86
N GLU A 24 3.71 -4.68 -3.59
CA GLU A 24 4.63 -4.26 -2.54
C GLU A 24 5.83 -5.23 -2.46
N THR A 25 7.05 -4.68 -2.43
CA THR A 25 8.27 -5.48 -2.22
C THR A 25 9.03 -4.89 -1.05
N ARG A 26 9.35 -5.69 -0.03
CA ARG A 26 10.10 -5.19 1.12
C ARG A 26 11.53 -4.80 0.67
N PRO A 27 12.01 -3.59 0.99
CA PRO A 27 13.40 -3.22 0.77
C PRO A 27 14.35 -4.13 1.57
N ALA A 28 15.54 -4.40 1.03
CA ALA A 28 16.65 -4.95 1.82
C ALA A 28 16.94 -4.07 3.05
N GLU A 29 17.17 -4.71 4.19
CA GLU A 29 17.50 -4.06 5.46
C GLU A 29 18.87 -3.36 5.41
N GLY A 30 19.13 -2.50 6.39
CA GLY A 30 20.45 -1.92 6.64
C GLY A 30 20.66 -0.51 6.07
N GLY A 31 19.79 -0.06 5.16
CA GLY A 31 19.86 1.27 4.58
C GLY A 31 21.13 1.49 3.74
N GLY A 32 21.08 2.43 2.80
CA GLY A 32 22.22 2.71 1.95
C GLY A 32 21.94 3.81 0.95
N GLU A 33 22.92 4.11 0.10
CA GLU A 33 22.80 5.13 -0.95
C GLU A 33 21.93 4.69 -2.14
N ARG A 34 21.39 3.47 -2.11
CA ARG A 34 20.56 2.95 -3.20
C ARG A 34 19.23 3.69 -3.27
N SER A 35 18.77 3.87 -4.50
CA SER A 35 17.41 4.32 -4.76
C SER A 35 16.44 3.14 -4.67
N LEU A 36 15.35 3.31 -3.92
CA LEU A 36 14.27 2.32 -3.90
C LEU A 36 13.51 2.29 -5.22
N SER A 37 13.11 1.10 -5.63
CA SER A 37 12.13 0.92 -6.70
C SER A 37 10.74 1.42 -6.26
N ARG A 38 9.83 1.60 -7.22
CA ARG A 38 8.44 1.99 -6.91
C ARG A 38 7.69 0.96 -6.05
N ALA A 39 7.98 -0.34 -6.24
CA ALA A 39 7.44 -1.42 -5.43
C ALA A 39 7.92 -1.39 -3.98
N GLU A 40 9.19 -1.03 -3.78
CA GLU A 40 9.78 -0.84 -2.46
C GLU A 40 9.28 0.42 -1.77
N LEU A 41 9.08 1.51 -2.51
CA LEU A 41 8.44 2.72 -1.99
C LEU A 41 7.00 2.46 -1.55
N ARG A 42 6.23 1.69 -2.32
CA ARG A 42 4.88 1.27 -1.91
C ARG A 42 4.93 0.53 -0.58
N TRP A 43 5.81 -0.47 -0.44
CA TRP A 43 5.93 -1.19 0.83
C TRP A 43 6.21 -0.24 1.98
N CYS A 44 7.16 0.68 1.84
CA CYS A 44 7.50 1.64 2.90
C CYS A 44 6.35 2.59 3.24
N MET A 45 5.79 3.27 2.24
CA MET A 45 4.82 4.33 2.48
C MET A 45 3.44 3.77 2.84
N PHE A 46 3.06 2.59 2.34
CA PHE A 46 1.80 1.95 2.73
C PHE A 46 1.89 1.38 4.14
N ASN A 47 3.02 0.75 4.51
CA ASN A 47 3.19 0.26 5.89
C ASN A 47 3.30 1.39 6.91
N ASP A 48 3.80 2.58 6.54
CA ASP A 48 3.76 3.76 7.40
C ASP A 48 2.31 4.11 7.80
N ILE A 49 1.40 4.18 6.81
CA ILE A 49 -0.04 4.41 7.06
C ILE A 49 -0.65 3.29 7.92
N ARG A 50 -0.37 2.02 7.60
CA ARG A 50 -0.90 0.87 8.34
C ARG A 50 -0.45 0.88 9.81
N ILE A 51 0.83 1.18 10.06
CA ILE A 51 1.41 1.25 11.40
C ILE A 51 0.80 2.43 12.17
N GLU A 52 0.73 3.62 11.56
CA GLU A 52 0.15 4.78 12.24
C GLU A 52 -1.34 4.60 12.54
N ALA A 53 -2.11 3.99 11.64
CA ALA A 53 -3.53 3.72 11.87
C ALA A 53 -3.79 2.80 13.07
N ALA A 54 -2.91 1.83 13.30
CA ALA A 54 -3.01 0.89 14.41
C ALA A 54 -2.49 1.45 15.75
N ARG A 55 -1.69 2.52 15.72
CA ARG A 55 -1.03 3.08 16.91
C ARG A 55 -2.01 3.48 18.01
N ALA A 56 -3.18 4.01 17.65
CA ALA A 56 -4.21 4.42 18.60
C ALA A 56 -4.74 3.25 19.45
N ASP A 57 -4.84 2.06 18.85
CA ASP A 57 -5.42 0.87 19.48
C ASP A 57 -4.43 0.21 20.48
N MET A 58 -3.14 0.56 20.40
CA MET A 58 -2.10 -0.04 21.24
C MET A 58 -2.15 0.36 22.72
N ARG A 59 -2.89 1.42 23.07
CA ARG A 59 -3.00 1.89 24.47
C ARG A 59 -3.67 0.87 25.39
N SER A 60 -4.62 0.10 24.87
CA SER A 60 -5.39 -0.91 25.62
C SER A 60 -5.18 -2.33 25.08
N ALA A 61 -4.13 -2.52 24.27
CA ALA A 61 -3.87 -3.78 23.60
C ALA A 61 -3.25 -4.82 24.56
N LYS A 62 -3.51 -6.10 24.30
CA LYS A 62 -2.87 -7.23 24.99
C LYS A 62 -1.38 -7.31 24.63
N GLN A 63 -0.57 -7.90 25.50
CA GLN A 63 0.89 -7.99 25.31
C GLN A 63 1.30 -8.59 23.95
N GLY A 64 0.59 -9.62 23.47
CA GLY A 64 0.86 -10.21 22.15
C GLY A 64 0.62 -9.24 20.98
N GLN A 65 -0.39 -8.37 21.07
CA GLN A 65 -0.65 -7.35 20.05
C GLN A 65 0.45 -6.28 20.05
N ILE A 66 0.87 -5.84 21.23
CA ILE A 66 1.97 -4.87 21.40
C ILE A 66 3.27 -5.45 20.81
N GLN A 67 3.57 -6.72 21.05
CA GLN A 67 4.74 -7.39 20.48
C GLN A 67 4.67 -7.45 18.94
N ALA A 68 3.54 -7.84 18.37
CA ALA A 68 3.35 -7.88 16.92
C ALA A 68 3.47 -6.48 16.28
N PHE A 69 2.90 -5.46 16.91
CA PHE A 69 3.03 -4.07 16.49
C PHE A 69 4.49 -3.61 16.52
N ASN A 70 5.19 -3.83 17.63
CA ASN A 70 6.60 -3.47 17.78
C ASN A 70 7.51 -4.20 16.78
N ALA A 71 7.21 -5.46 16.45
CA ALA A 71 7.92 -6.19 15.41
C ALA A 71 7.74 -5.54 14.04
N ALA A 72 6.51 -5.15 13.68
CA ALA A 72 6.24 -4.44 12.42
C ALA A 72 6.92 -3.06 12.37
N VAL A 73 6.90 -2.30 13.47
CA VAL A 73 7.64 -1.04 13.60
C VAL A 73 9.14 -1.25 13.45
N THR A 74 9.69 -2.33 14.00
CA THR A 74 11.12 -2.66 13.91
C THR A 74 11.52 -2.99 12.48
N GLU A 75 10.74 -3.84 11.80
CA GLU A 75 10.96 -4.20 10.40
C GLU A 75 10.86 -2.97 9.49
N TRP A 76 9.82 -2.15 9.67
CA TRP A 76 9.70 -0.90 8.93
C TRP A 76 10.88 0.03 9.19
N ASN A 77 11.34 0.14 10.44
CA ASN A 77 12.51 0.97 10.74
C ASN A 77 13.80 0.45 10.06
N ALA A 78 14.00 -0.87 9.99
CA ALA A 78 15.17 -1.46 9.35
C ALA A 78 15.16 -1.29 7.82
N SER A 79 13.97 -1.36 7.21
CA SER A 79 13.78 -1.30 5.76
C SER A 79 13.37 0.07 5.20
N CYS A 80 12.90 1.01 6.03
CA CYS A 80 12.33 2.30 5.59
C CYS A 80 12.84 3.56 6.33
N ARG A 81 13.88 3.47 7.18
CA ARG A 81 14.54 4.67 7.76
C ARG A 81 15.48 5.50 6.88
N ARG A 82 16.27 4.91 5.95
CA ARG A 82 17.27 5.65 5.15
C ARG A 82 17.47 5.10 3.72
N TYR A 83 16.89 5.76 2.72
CA TYR A 83 17.07 5.44 1.28
C TYR A 83 16.92 6.69 0.43
N ARG A 84 17.39 6.61 -0.81
CA ARG A 84 17.07 7.59 -1.85
C ARG A 84 15.85 7.13 -2.63
N TYR A 85 15.20 8.06 -3.32
CA TYR A 85 14.10 7.76 -4.23
C TYR A 85 13.98 8.84 -5.31
N SER A 86 13.40 8.46 -6.44
CA SER A 86 12.96 9.44 -7.42
C SER A 86 11.71 10.15 -6.93
N ARG A 87 11.66 11.48 -7.12
CA ARG A 87 10.45 12.28 -6.84
C ARG A 87 9.25 11.79 -7.64
N SER A 88 9.45 11.38 -8.90
CA SER A 88 8.38 10.87 -9.76
C SER A 88 7.73 9.61 -9.20
N ASP A 89 8.54 8.70 -8.65
CA ASP A 89 8.03 7.47 -8.05
C ASP A 89 7.34 7.74 -6.72
N ARG A 90 7.92 8.60 -5.87
CA ARG A 90 7.29 9.04 -4.62
C ARG A 90 5.93 9.70 -4.87
N ASP A 91 5.83 10.57 -5.87
CA ASP A 91 4.57 11.24 -6.22
C ASP A 91 3.53 10.25 -6.78
N ALA A 92 3.97 9.24 -7.53
CA ALA A 92 3.09 8.17 -7.99
C ALA A 92 2.53 7.34 -6.81
N VAL A 93 3.41 6.91 -5.89
CA VAL A 93 2.99 6.16 -4.69
C VAL A 93 2.10 7.01 -3.78
N GLN A 94 2.37 8.32 -3.68
CA GLN A 94 1.50 9.22 -2.92
C GLN A 94 0.07 9.25 -3.47
N ARG A 95 -0.12 9.33 -4.80
CA ARG A 95 -1.47 9.28 -5.39
C ARG A 95 -2.17 7.95 -5.10
N GLN A 96 -1.42 6.85 -5.07
CA GLN A 96 -1.96 5.54 -4.70
C GLN A 96 -2.38 5.50 -3.23
N ILE A 97 -1.65 6.15 -2.32
CA ILE A 97 -2.08 6.33 -0.92
C ILE A 97 -3.35 7.16 -0.86
N ASP A 98 -3.40 8.29 -1.55
CA ASP A 98 -4.54 9.20 -1.49
C ASP A 98 -5.82 8.50 -1.98
N ALA A 99 -5.71 7.66 -3.01
CA ALA A 99 -6.82 6.84 -3.52
C ALA A 99 -7.25 5.71 -2.58
N ARG A 100 -6.35 5.20 -1.72
CA ARG A 100 -6.56 3.97 -0.94
C ARG A 100 -6.41 4.15 0.57
N ARG A 101 -6.33 5.39 1.06
CA ARG A 101 -5.99 5.69 2.46
C ARG A 101 -6.87 4.94 3.45
N ALA A 102 -8.19 4.95 3.23
CA ALA A 102 -9.14 4.26 4.10
C ALA A 102 -8.91 2.74 4.15
N GLU A 103 -8.57 2.12 3.01
CA GLU A 103 -8.21 0.70 2.95
C GLU A 103 -6.93 0.42 3.74
N LEU A 104 -5.87 1.22 3.52
CA LEU A 104 -4.59 1.05 4.22
C LEU A 104 -4.73 1.23 5.73
N GLU A 105 -5.54 2.19 6.18
CA GLU A 105 -5.84 2.38 7.59
C GLU A 105 -6.61 1.19 8.18
N ALA A 106 -7.60 0.66 7.45
CA ALA A 106 -8.36 -0.52 7.87
C ALA A 106 -7.47 -1.79 7.92
N GLU A 107 -6.61 -1.99 6.92
CA GLU A 107 -5.61 -3.06 6.89
C GLU A 107 -4.69 -2.99 8.11
N GLY A 108 -4.23 -1.79 8.46
CA GLY A 108 -3.40 -1.54 9.64
C GLY A 108 -4.06 -1.96 10.93
N LYS A 109 -5.28 -1.48 11.18
CA LYS A 109 -6.07 -1.84 12.38
C LYS A 109 -6.34 -3.34 12.44
N ALA A 110 -6.75 -3.94 11.32
CA ALA A 110 -7.05 -5.36 11.25
C ALA A 110 -5.82 -6.24 11.50
N ARG A 111 -4.63 -5.83 11.03
CA ARG A 111 -3.38 -6.60 11.18
C ARG A 111 -3.01 -6.89 12.64
N PHE A 112 -3.36 -6.00 13.58
CA PHE A 112 -3.01 -6.11 14.99
C PHE A 112 -4.22 -6.28 15.92
N ALA A 113 -5.42 -6.40 15.35
CA ALA A 113 -6.61 -6.76 16.11
C ALA A 113 -6.47 -8.15 16.72
N VAL A 114 -7.11 -8.39 17.87
CA VAL A 114 -7.15 -9.70 18.51
C VAL A 114 -7.80 -10.67 17.52
N ARG A 115 -7.09 -11.72 17.09
CA ARG A 115 -7.76 -12.93 16.61
C ARG A 115 -8.28 -13.63 17.85
N GLU A 116 -9.54 -13.40 18.20
CA GLU A 116 -10.23 -14.24 19.18
C GLU A 116 -10.24 -15.65 18.57
N ALA A 117 -9.26 -16.48 18.93
CA ALA A 117 -9.42 -17.91 18.77
C ALA A 117 -10.51 -18.30 19.77
N GLY A 118 -11.71 -18.55 19.24
CA GLY A 118 -12.82 -19.12 20.00
C GLY A 118 -12.48 -20.50 20.55
#